data_AF-I0JQ93-F1
#
_entry.id   AF-I0JQ93-F1
#
_cell.length_a   1.000
_cell.length_b   1.000
_cell.length_c   1.000
_cell.angle_alpha   90.00
_cell.angle_beta   90.00
_cell.angle_gamma   90.00
#
_symmetry.space_group_name_H-M   'P 1'
#
loop_
_entity.id
_entity.type
_entity.pdbx_description
1 polymer ?
#
loop_
_entity_poly.entity_id
_entity_poly.type
_entity_poly.pdbx_seq_one_letter_code
_entity_poly.pdbx_strand_id
1 'polypeptide(L)'
;MMNERVEKLRNKWQEEERWSSVLRPYEPEDVIRLRGSMDIQHTLAEKGAEKLWNLLHEEDYVHALGALTGNQAMQQVKAGLKAIYLSGWQVAADANLSGHMYPDQSLYPANSVPQVVKRINQALQRADQIHHMEGKHDIDWFAPIVADAEAGFGGQLNVFELMKGMIEAGASAVHFEDQLSSEKKCGHLGGKVLLPTQTAVRNLISARFAADVMGVPTIIIARTDANAADLITSDVDGSDAEFLTGERTAEGFYKTKAGIDQAIARGLAYAPYADLVWCETSEPNIEEARRFAEAIHEKFPGKLLAYNCSPSFNWKKKLDDETIASFQRTLGEMGYKFQFVTLAGFHALNHGMFELARQYKDRGMEAYSELQQAEFSSEVYGYSATRHQREVGTGYFDEVAQIISGGTSSTTALKGSTESEQFTTETVSQS
;
A
#
# COMPACT_ATOMS: atom_id res chain seq x y z
N MET A 1 16.47 -33.52 -5.19
CA MET A 1 16.46 -32.07 -5.49
C MET A 1 15.12 -31.57 -6.02
N MET A 2 14.71 -31.81 -7.28
CA MET A 2 13.41 -31.28 -7.78
C MET A 2 12.21 -31.85 -7.03
N ASN A 3 12.14 -33.18 -6.86
CA ASN A 3 11.05 -33.83 -6.13
C ASN A 3 10.97 -33.36 -4.66
N GLU A 4 12.11 -33.14 -3.99
CA GLU A 4 12.12 -32.63 -2.60
C GLU A 4 11.58 -31.20 -2.50
N ARG A 5 11.90 -30.32 -3.46
CA ARG A 5 11.35 -28.95 -3.50
C ARG A 5 9.84 -28.96 -3.71
N VAL A 6 9.34 -29.86 -4.57
CA VAL A 6 7.91 -30.07 -4.83
C VAL A 6 7.19 -30.55 -3.58
N GLU A 7 7.69 -31.62 -2.93
CA GLU A 7 7.06 -32.13 -1.70
C GLU A 7 7.07 -31.09 -0.57
N LYS A 8 8.18 -30.35 -0.41
CA LYS A 8 8.23 -29.27 0.60
C LYS A 8 7.17 -28.20 0.35
N LEU A 9 6.98 -27.78 -0.90
CA LEU A 9 5.97 -26.78 -1.26
C LEU A 9 4.55 -27.33 -1.08
N ARG A 10 4.32 -28.60 -1.45
CA ARG A 10 3.05 -29.28 -1.25
C ARG A 10 2.66 -29.34 0.23
N ASN A 11 3.57 -29.79 1.09
CA ASN A 11 3.34 -29.84 2.52
C ASN A 11 3.06 -28.44 3.07
N LYS A 12 3.82 -27.43 2.63
CA LYS A 12 3.59 -26.03 3.01
C LYS A 12 2.15 -25.59 2.74
N TRP A 13 1.64 -25.84 1.53
CA TRP A 13 0.27 -25.47 1.15
C TRP A 13 -0.82 -26.26 1.87
N GLN A 14 -0.56 -27.50 2.27
CA GLN A 14 -1.53 -28.36 2.95
C GLN A 14 -1.56 -28.16 4.47
N GLU A 15 -0.41 -27.88 5.08
CA GLU A 15 -0.24 -27.89 6.54
C GLU A 15 -0.29 -26.49 7.17
N GLU A 16 0.11 -25.43 6.46
CA GLU A 16 0.11 -24.07 7.02
C GLU A 16 -1.26 -23.38 6.90
N GLU A 17 -1.75 -22.86 8.03
CA GLU A 17 -3.02 -22.12 8.12
C GLU A 17 -3.11 -20.94 7.14
N ARG A 18 -1.97 -20.30 6.84
CA ARG A 18 -1.83 -19.21 5.86
C ARG A 18 -2.48 -19.51 4.50
N TRP A 19 -2.55 -20.79 4.11
CA TRP A 19 -3.04 -21.22 2.80
C TRP A 19 -4.42 -21.87 2.83
N SER A 20 -5.02 -22.04 4.01
CA SER A 20 -6.27 -22.80 4.22
C SER A 20 -7.46 -22.32 3.38
N SER A 21 -7.50 -21.04 3.00
CA SER A 21 -8.58 -20.44 2.22
C SER A 21 -8.17 -19.98 0.81
N VAL A 22 -7.00 -20.41 0.33
CA VAL A 22 -6.42 -19.98 -0.96
C VAL A 22 -6.49 -21.11 -1.99
N LEU A 23 -7.29 -20.91 -3.03
CA LEU A 23 -7.39 -21.82 -4.17
C LEU A 23 -6.28 -21.53 -5.20
N ARG A 24 -5.60 -22.59 -5.65
CA ARG A 24 -4.65 -22.56 -6.77
C ARG A 24 -5.13 -23.52 -7.85
N PRO A 25 -5.30 -23.07 -9.11
CA PRO A 25 -5.65 -23.94 -10.23
C PRO A 25 -4.41 -24.56 -10.91
N TYR A 26 -3.27 -24.56 -10.22
CA TYR A 26 -1.98 -25.09 -10.69
C TYR A 26 -1.30 -25.86 -9.57
N GLU A 27 -0.34 -26.69 -9.94
CA GLU A 27 0.30 -27.63 -9.01
C GLU A 27 1.66 -27.11 -8.50
N PRO A 28 2.17 -27.60 -7.35
CA PRO A 28 3.51 -27.28 -6.87
C PRO A 28 4.60 -27.56 -7.92
N GLU A 29 4.41 -28.58 -8.75
CA GLU A 29 5.29 -28.93 -9.88
C GLU A 29 5.47 -27.78 -10.87
N ASP A 30 4.40 -27.06 -11.21
CA ASP A 30 4.46 -25.92 -12.11
C ASP A 30 5.29 -24.78 -11.54
N VAL A 31 5.12 -24.53 -10.24
CA VAL A 31 5.89 -23.51 -9.50
C VAL A 31 7.38 -23.86 -9.51
N ILE A 32 7.75 -25.07 -9.09
CA ILE A 32 9.16 -25.48 -9.01
C ILE A 32 9.81 -25.53 -10.40
N ARG A 33 9.06 -25.95 -11.42
CA ARG A 33 9.53 -25.97 -12.81
C ARG A 33 9.84 -24.57 -13.33
N LEU A 34 9.05 -23.55 -12.95
CA LEU A 34 9.23 -22.16 -13.41
C LEU A 34 10.04 -21.27 -12.45
N ARG A 35 10.37 -21.74 -11.23
CA ARG A 35 11.22 -21.02 -10.26
C ARG A 35 12.70 -20.96 -10.65
N GLY A 36 13.17 -21.88 -11.49
CA GLY A 36 14.59 -22.00 -11.84
C GLY A 36 15.41 -22.79 -10.82
N SER A 37 16.73 -22.81 -11.04
CA SER A 37 17.67 -23.70 -10.35
C SER A 37 18.24 -23.16 -9.03
N MET A 38 18.05 -21.88 -8.74
CA MET A 38 18.57 -21.22 -7.54
C MET A 38 17.43 -20.54 -6.79
N ASP A 39 17.33 -20.76 -5.48
CA ASP A 39 16.37 -20.06 -4.62
C ASP A 39 16.94 -18.68 -4.25
N ILE A 40 16.30 -17.62 -4.74
CA ILE A 40 16.64 -16.22 -4.42
C ILE A 40 15.78 -15.78 -3.24
N GLN A 41 16.40 -15.19 -2.22
CA GLN A 41 15.70 -14.71 -1.04
C GLN A 41 15.18 -13.29 -1.22
N HIS A 42 13.95 -13.05 -0.78
CA HIS A 42 13.28 -11.74 -0.83
C HIS A 42 12.88 -11.31 0.60
N THR A 43 13.88 -11.11 1.45
CA THR A 43 13.73 -10.95 2.91
C THR A 43 12.68 -9.91 3.32
N LEU A 44 12.67 -8.73 2.70
CA LEU A 44 11.73 -7.67 3.03
C LEU A 44 10.28 -8.03 2.66
N ALA A 45 10.07 -8.66 1.51
CA ALA A 45 8.75 -9.12 1.10
C ALA A 45 8.24 -10.25 2.00
N GLU A 46 9.10 -11.23 2.31
CA GLU A 46 8.76 -12.35 3.19
C GLU A 46 8.39 -11.86 4.60
N LYS A 47 9.30 -11.10 5.24
CA LYS A 47 9.09 -10.61 6.61
C LYS A 47 7.95 -9.61 6.71
N GLY A 48 7.80 -8.74 5.71
CA GLY A 48 6.69 -7.81 5.65
C GLY A 48 5.34 -8.53 5.50
N ALA A 49 5.26 -9.54 4.62
CA ALA A 49 4.02 -10.30 4.43
C ALA A 49 3.64 -11.13 5.68
N GLU A 50 4.62 -11.78 6.33
CA GLU A 50 4.42 -12.49 7.60
C GLU A 50 3.90 -11.53 8.69
N LYS A 51 4.57 -10.37 8.84
CA LYS A 51 4.18 -9.36 9.82
C LYS A 51 2.79 -8.81 9.57
N LEU A 52 2.47 -8.46 8.32
CA LEU A 52 1.14 -7.96 7.97
C LEU A 52 0.05 -9.00 8.22
N TRP A 53 0.32 -10.27 7.90
CA TRP A 53 -0.62 -11.36 8.17
C TRP A 53 -0.96 -11.44 9.65
N ASN A 54 0.05 -11.40 10.53
CA ASN A 54 -0.16 -11.40 11.99
C ASN A 54 -0.96 -10.18 12.45
N LEU A 55 -0.57 -8.97 12.01
CA LEU A 55 -1.28 -7.74 12.36
C LEU A 55 -2.77 -7.77 11.98
N LEU A 56 -3.11 -8.35 10.83
CA LEU A 56 -4.51 -8.46 10.38
C LEU A 56 -5.37 -9.40 11.25
N HIS A 57 -4.74 -10.33 11.99
CA HIS A 57 -5.43 -11.29 12.87
C HIS A 57 -5.37 -10.88 14.34
N GLU A 58 -4.33 -10.14 14.75
CA GLU A 58 -4.10 -9.75 16.14
C GLU A 58 -4.73 -8.40 16.50
N GLU A 59 -4.79 -7.46 15.54
CA GLU A 59 -5.35 -6.12 15.77
C GLU A 59 -6.87 -6.09 15.47
N ASP A 60 -7.57 -5.15 16.11
CA ASP A 60 -8.97 -4.86 15.78
C ASP A 60 -9.09 -4.49 14.29
N TYR A 61 -8.16 -3.67 13.80
CA TYR A 61 -7.89 -3.40 12.40
C TYR A 61 -6.51 -2.74 12.25
N VAL A 62 -5.93 -2.84 11.07
CA VAL A 62 -4.68 -2.17 10.69
C VAL A 62 -5.03 -0.98 9.80
N HIS A 63 -4.64 0.22 10.22
CA HIS A 63 -4.81 1.43 9.41
C HIS A 63 -3.50 1.98 8.84
N ALA A 64 -3.59 2.60 7.66
CA ALA A 64 -2.46 3.16 6.96
C ALA A 64 -2.80 4.47 6.23
N LEU A 65 -1.76 5.23 5.89
CA LEU A 65 -1.86 6.45 5.08
C LEU A 65 -1.04 6.27 3.80
N GLY A 66 -1.54 6.80 2.69
CA GLY A 66 -0.81 6.79 1.41
C GLY A 66 0.48 7.60 1.47
N ALA A 67 1.62 6.95 1.23
CA ALA A 67 2.94 7.58 1.12
C ALA A 67 3.47 7.53 -0.33
N LEU A 68 3.94 8.67 -0.83
CA LEU A 68 4.60 8.80 -2.14
C LEU A 68 6.11 9.06 -2.03
N THR A 69 6.62 9.23 -0.81
CA THR A 69 8.06 9.39 -0.53
C THR A 69 8.50 8.53 0.64
N GLY A 70 9.80 8.23 0.70
CA GLY A 70 10.39 7.52 1.83
C GLY A 70 10.28 8.27 3.16
N ASN A 71 10.41 9.61 3.18
CA ASN A 71 10.28 10.36 4.43
C ASN A 71 8.83 10.40 4.95
N GLN A 72 7.83 10.45 4.07
CA GLN A 72 6.44 10.30 4.52
C GLN A 72 6.22 8.97 5.24
N ALA A 73 6.67 7.86 4.65
CA ALA A 73 6.59 6.54 5.28
C ALA A 73 7.37 6.47 6.60
N MET A 74 8.59 7.02 6.64
CA MET A 74 9.39 7.10 7.86
C MET A 74 8.66 7.87 8.98
N GLN A 75 8.03 9.01 8.68
CA GLN A 75 7.28 9.77 9.67
C GLN A 75 5.98 9.05 10.09
N GLN A 76 5.31 8.35 9.18
CA GLN A 76 4.14 7.51 9.50
C GLN A 76 4.49 6.43 10.53
N VAL A 77 5.60 5.71 10.33
CA VAL A 77 6.08 4.68 11.26
C VAL A 77 6.54 5.31 12.58
N LYS A 78 7.26 6.43 12.54
CA LYS A 78 7.69 7.17 13.74
C LYS A 78 6.50 7.64 14.59
N ALA A 79 5.40 8.01 13.97
CA ALA A 79 4.15 8.39 14.64
C ALA A 79 3.36 7.19 15.20
N GLY A 80 3.82 5.95 14.96
CA GLY A 80 3.22 4.73 15.51
C GLY A 80 2.29 3.96 14.57
N LEU A 81 2.18 4.34 13.29
CA LEU A 81 1.43 3.53 12.32
C LEU A 81 2.16 2.22 12.03
N LYS A 82 1.41 1.11 12.05
CA LYS A 82 1.94 -0.26 11.90
C LYS A 82 2.00 -0.74 10.45
N ALA A 83 1.55 0.06 9.48
CA ALA A 83 1.57 -0.29 8.07
C ALA A 83 1.61 0.96 7.18
N ILE A 84 2.08 0.80 5.95
CA ILE A 84 2.17 1.85 4.95
C ILE A 84 1.31 1.46 3.75
N TYR A 85 0.53 2.42 3.23
CA TYR A 85 -0.16 2.26 1.96
C TYR A 85 0.62 3.01 0.87
N LEU A 86 0.80 2.40 -0.29
CA LEU A 86 1.42 3.02 -1.46
C LEU A 86 0.39 3.10 -2.57
N SER A 87 -0.08 4.32 -2.84
CA SER A 87 -1.14 4.61 -3.81
C SER A 87 -0.61 4.77 -5.24
N GLY A 88 -1.22 4.07 -6.19
CA GLY A 88 -0.96 4.24 -7.64
C GLY A 88 -1.35 5.64 -8.12
N TRP A 89 -2.45 6.18 -7.61
CA TRP A 89 -2.85 7.58 -7.83
C TRP A 89 -1.75 8.57 -7.46
N GLN A 90 -1.14 8.42 -6.26
CA GLN A 90 -0.08 9.34 -5.84
C GLN A 90 1.19 9.18 -6.68
N VAL A 91 1.49 7.96 -7.13
CA VAL A 91 2.58 7.70 -8.08
C VAL A 91 2.30 8.40 -9.42
N ALA A 92 1.10 8.28 -9.97
CA ALA A 92 0.68 9.00 -11.17
C ALA A 92 0.84 10.52 -10.99
N ALA A 93 0.43 11.06 -9.84
CA ALA A 93 0.47 12.49 -9.58
C ALA A 93 1.90 13.06 -9.46
N ASP A 94 2.78 12.42 -8.68
CA ASP A 94 4.02 13.09 -8.24
C ASP A 94 5.22 12.16 -7.95
N ALA A 95 5.16 10.87 -8.29
CA ALA A 95 6.25 9.93 -7.96
C ALA A 95 6.53 8.85 -9.02
N ASN A 96 6.12 9.05 -10.27
CA ASN A 96 6.33 8.08 -11.34
C ASN A 96 7.59 8.33 -12.18
N LEU A 97 8.00 7.30 -12.91
CA LEU A 97 9.26 7.30 -13.67
C LEU A 97 9.19 8.05 -15.01
N SER A 98 8.03 8.53 -15.46
CA SER A 98 7.97 9.41 -16.62
C SER A 98 8.38 10.85 -16.27
N GLY A 99 8.32 11.22 -15.00
CA GLY A 99 8.54 12.59 -14.53
C GLY A 99 7.39 13.56 -14.82
N HIS A 100 6.29 13.10 -15.43
CA HIS A 100 5.08 13.89 -15.64
C HIS A 100 4.07 13.69 -14.51
N MET A 101 3.30 14.74 -14.22
CA MET A 101 2.09 14.65 -13.41
C MET A 101 0.95 14.09 -14.26
N TYR A 102 0.39 12.96 -13.84
CA TYR A 102 -0.72 12.30 -14.52
C TYR A 102 -1.97 12.19 -13.64
N PRO A 103 -3.16 12.17 -14.26
CA PRO A 103 -4.34 11.61 -13.60
C PRO A 103 -4.18 10.08 -13.41
N ASP A 104 -4.97 9.53 -12.49
CA ASP A 104 -4.99 8.09 -12.16
C ASP A 104 -5.71 7.27 -13.23
N GLN A 105 -4.97 6.95 -14.31
CA GLN A 105 -5.44 6.23 -15.49
C GLN A 105 -4.39 5.29 -16.09
N SER A 106 -3.50 4.71 -15.27
CA SER A 106 -2.43 3.79 -15.72
C SER A 106 -1.50 4.35 -16.82
N LEU A 107 -1.30 5.67 -16.88
CA LEU A 107 -0.49 6.33 -17.91
C LEU A 107 1.02 6.20 -17.67
N TYR A 108 1.43 5.93 -16.43
CA TYR A 108 2.82 5.91 -16.05
C TYR A 108 3.49 4.55 -16.35
N PRO A 109 4.84 4.48 -16.47
CA PRO A 109 5.54 3.23 -16.67
C PRO A 109 5.27 2.22 -15.54
N ALA A 110 4.90 0.99 -15.88
CA ALA A 110 4.45 -0.05 -14.93
C ALA A 110 5.43 -0.34 -13.77
N ASN A 111 6.72 -0.07 -13.95
CA ASN A 111 7.74 -0.23 -12.92
C ASN A 111 7.83 0.96 -11.93
N SER A 112 6.95 1.96 -12.01
CA SER A 112 6.97 3.13 -11.13
C SER A 112 6.63 2.80 -9.69
N VAL A 113 5.54 2.06 -9.44
CA VAL A 113 5.17 1.66 -8.08
C VAL A 113 6.24 0.76 -7.44
N PRO A 114 6.79 -0.27 -8.10
CA PRO A 114 7.94 -1.02 -7.58
C PRO A 114 9.12 -0.14 -7.16
N GLN A 115 9.46 0.93 -7.92
CA GLN A 115 10.52 1.85 -7.51
C GLN A 115 10.18 2.62 -6.24
N VAL A 116 8.91 3.02 -6.05
CA VAL A 116 8.48 3.70 -4.83
C VAL A 116 8.45 2.74 -3.63
N VAL A 117 8.04 1.47 -3.81
CA VAL A 117 8.16 0.43 -2.76
C VAL A 117 9.61 0.32 -2.31
N LYS A 118 10.53 0.19 -3.25
CA LYS A 118 11.98 0.10 -2.96
C LYS A 118 12.47 1.35 -2.23
N ARG A 119 12.07 2.54 -2.67
CA ARG A 119 12.43 3.82 -2.04
C ARG A 119 11.94 3.90 -0.60
N ILE A 120 10.71 3.46 -0.32
CA ILE A 120 10.15 3.43 1.03
C ILE A 120 10.96 2.48 1.91
N ASN A 121 11.18 1.24 1.46
CA ASN A 121 11.99 0.27 2.21
C ASN A 121 13.41 0.76 2.51
N GLN A 122 14.06 1.46 1.56
CA GLN A 122 15.39 2.03 1.77
C GLN A 122 15.39 3.19 2.80
N ALA A 123 14.33 4.00 2.83
CA ALA A 123 14.20 5.06 3.84
C ALA A 123 13.98 4.47 5.24
N LEU A 124 13.14 3.44 5.36
CA LEU A 124 12.92 2.71 6.62
C LEU A 124 14.20 2.01 7.08
N GLN A 125 14.95 1.39 6.15
CA GLN A 125 16.25 0.79 6.45
C GLN A 125 17.26 1.82 6.96
N ARG A 126 17.29 3.03 6.39
CA ARG A 126 18.16 4.10 6.89
C ARG A 126 17.76 4.53 8.30
N ALA A 127 16.47 4.68 8.58
CA ALA A 127 15.96 5.02 9.89
C ALA A 127 16.31 3.95 10.94
N ASP A 128 16.17 2.67 10.58
CA ASP A 128 16.60 1.53 11.39
C ASP A 128 18.10 1.55 11.69
N GLN A 129 18.94 1.75 10.67
CA GLN A 129 20.39 1.84 10.84
C GLN A 129 20.80 2.98 11.78
N ILE A 130 20.15 4.14 11.68
CA ILE A 130 20.40 5.28 12.56
C ILE A 130 20.01 4.92 14.00
N HIS A 131 18.82 4.37 14.22
CA HIS A 131 18.36 3.99 15.56
C HIS A 131 19.22 2.90 16.17
N HIS A 132 19.54 1.86 15.42
CA HIS A 132 20.38 0.75 15.87
C HIS A 132 21.78 1.22 16.27
N MET A 133 22.41 2.08 15.47
CA MET A 133 23.71 2.69 15.78
C MET A 133 23.66 3.50 17.08
N GLU A 134 22.56 4.20 17.35
CA GLU A 134 22.35 4.97 18.58
C GLU A 134 21.88 4.13 19.78
N GLY A 135 21.77 2.80 19.64
CA GLY A 135 21.29 1.91 20.69
C GLY A 135 19.79 2.05 20.99
N LYS A 136 19.01 2.56 20.03
CA LYS A 136 17.54 2.69 20.11
C LYS A 136 16.86 1.53 19.40
N HIS A 137 15.90 0.91 20.07
CA HIS A 137 15.20 -0.31 19.62
C HIS A 137 13.68 -0.24 19.87
N ASP A 138 13.16 0.96 20.11
CA ASP A 138 11.78 1.24 20.49
C ASP A 138 10.80 1.27 19.30
N ILE A 139 11.32 1.45 18.07
CA ILE A 139 10.52 1.52 16.85
C ILE A 139 10.87 0.34 15.93
N ASP A 140 9.84 -0.41 15.54
CA ASP A 140 9.95 -1.39 14.46
C ASP A 140 9.81 -0.68 13.10
N TRP A 141 10.96 -0.35 12.50
CA TRP A 141 11.02 0.47 11.30
C TRP A 141 10.48 -0.22 10.05
N PHE A 142 10.57 -1.55 9.96
CA PHE A 142 10.18 -2.29 8.77
C PHE A 142 8.68 -2.59 8.77
N ALA A 143 7.87 -1.54 8.75
CA ALA A 143 6.42 -1.65 8.62
C ALA A 143 6.04 -2.24 7.25
N PRO A 144 5.05 -3.14 7.18
CA PRO A 144 4.60 -3.74 5.93
C PRO A 144 4.03 -2.70 4.97
N ILE A 145 4.32 -2.88 3.69
CA ILE A 145 3.86 -2.02 2.60
C ILE A 145 2.76 -2.74 1.82
N VAL A 146 1.57 -2.14 1.79
CA VAL A 146 0.47 -2.55 0.91
C VAL A 146 0.49 -1.66 -0.33
N ALA A 147 0.80 -2.24 -1.49
CA ALA A 147 1.06 -1.50 -2.72
C ALA A 147 -0.02 -1.70 -3.80
N ASP A 148 -0.24 -0.64 -4.57
CA ASP A 148 -1.18 -0.58 -5.68
C ASP A 148 -0.58 -1.14 -6.97
N ALA A 149 -1.17 -2.21 -7.51
CA ALA A 149 -0.82 -2.73 -8.84
C ALA A 149 -1.85 -2.38 -9.93
N GLU A 150 -2.79 -1.48 -9.62
CA GLU A 150 -3.87 -1.03 -10.49
C GLU A 150 -4.61 -2.22 -11.13
N ALA A 151 -4.86 -2.15 -12.44
CA ALA A 151 -5.41 -3.23 -13.26
C ALA A 151 -4.31 -4.17 -13.83
N GLY A 152 -3.07 -4.06 -13.36
CA GLY A 152 -1.96 -4.93 -13.77
C GLY A 152 -1.25 -4.55 -15.08
N PHE A 153 -1.50 -3.35 -15.63
CA PHE A 153 -0.83 -2.80 -16.81
C PHE A 153 -0.91 -3.68 -18.07
N GLY A 154 -1.98 -4.48 -18.19
CA GLY A 154 -2.23 -5.32 -19.37
C GLY A 154 -2.92 -6.63 -19.03
N GLY A 155 -2.41 -7.73 -19.58
CA GLY A 155 -2.94 -9.07 -19.34
C GLY A 155 -2.20 -9.81 -18.22
N GLN A 156 -2.48 -11.11 -18.09
CA GLN A 156 -1.93 -11.92 -17.00
C GLN A 156 -0.39 -11.94 -16.92
N LEU A 157 0.33 -11.78 -18.04
CA LEU A 157 1.80 -11.73 -18.04
C LEU A 157 2.33 -10.40 -17.48
N ASN A 158 1.64 -9.29 -17.76
CA ASN A 158 1.96 -8.00 -17.16
C ASN A 158 1.74 -8.04 -15.64
N VAL A 159 0.63 -8.65 -15.21
CA VAL A 159 0.35 -8.89 -13.78
C VAL A 159 1.44 -9.73 -13.12
N PHE A 160 1.89 -10.82 -13.77
CA PHE A 160 2.94 -11.69 -13.26
C PHE A 160 4.25 -10.93 -13.04
N GLU A 161 4.71 -10.17 -14.04
CA GLU A 161 5.95 -9.41 -13.94
C GLU A 161 5.84 -8.23 -12.97
N LEU A 162 4.68 -7.56 -12.92
CA LEU A 162 4.45 -6.49 -11.94
C LEU A 162 4.51 -7.04 -10.51
N MET A 163 3.85 -8.16 -10.24
CA MET A 163 3.88 -8.79 -8.92
C MET A 163 5.30 -9.20 -8.52
N LYS A 164 6.10 -9.76 -9.44
CA LYS A 164 7.53 -10.02 -9.19
C LYS A 164 8.29 -8.75 -8.86
N GLY A 165 8.09 -7.66 -9.61
CA GLY A 165 8.72 -6.37 -9.35
C GLY A 165 8.34 -5.79 -7.98
N MET A 166 7.09 -5.96 -7.54
CA MET A 166 6.65 -5.58 -6.20
C MET A 166 7.37 -6.40 -5.11
N ILE A 167 7.49 -7.72 -5.31
CA ILE A 167 8.19 -8.62 -4.37
C ILE A 167 9.68 -8.29 -4.29
N GLU A 168 10.35 -8.11 -5.42
CA GLU A 168 11.76 -7.72 -5.47
C GLU A 168 12.03 -6.40 -4.74
N ALA A 169 11.07 -5.47 -4.82
CA ALA A 169 11.13 -4.19 -4.11
C ALA A 169 10.80 -4.30 -2.60
N GLY A 170 10.25 -5.42 -2.15
CA GLY A 170 9.91 -5.69 -0.75
C GLY A 170 8.47 -5.33 -0.34
N ALA A 171 7.50 -5.38 -1.26
CA ALA A 171 6.09 -5.22 -0.92
C ALA A 171 5.57 -6.40 -0.08
N SER A 172 4.73 -6.11 0.91
CA SER A 172 4.14 -7.09 1.82
C SER A 172 2.78 -7.59 1.33
N ALA A 173 2.00 -6.68 0.76
CA ALA A 173 0.75 -6.98 0.08
C ALA A 173 0.64 -6.19 -1.22
N VAL A 174 -0.11 -6.72 -2.17
CA VAL A 174 -0.39 -6.08 -3.46
C VAL A 174 -1.88 -6.20 -3.77
N HIS A 175 -2.50 -5.10 -4.19
CA HIS A 175 -3.89 -5.13 -4.64
C HIS A 175 -4.02 -5.01 -6.16
N PHE A 176 -4.97 -5.77 -6.72
CA PHE A 176 -5.33 -5.73 -8.14
C PHE A 176 -6.84 -5.47 -8.27
N GLU A 177 -7.22 -4.68 -9.27
CA GLU A 177 -8.61 -4.34 -9.54
C GLU A 177 -9.12 -4.91 -10.86
N ASP A 178 -10.44 -5.12 -10.95
CA ASP A 178 -11.12 -5.76 -12.08
C ASP A 178 -11.47 -4.81 -13.24
N GLN A 179 -10.72 -3.72 -13.39
CA GLN A 179 -10.87 -2.77 -14.50
C GLN A 179 -10.06 -3.18 -15.74
N LEU A 180 -10.50 -2.72 -16.92
CA LEU A 180 -9.73 -2.79 -18.16
C LEU A 180 -8.52 -1.86 -18.05
N SER A 181 -7.30 -2.40 -18.10
CA SER A 181 -6.08 -1.62 -17.91
C SER A 181 -5.90 -0.45 -18.89
N SER A 182 -6.34 -0.57 -20.14
CA SER A 182 -6.24 0.53 -21.12
C SER A 182 -7.21 1.67 -20.85
N GLU A 183 -8.23 1.44 -20.02
CA GLU A 183 -9.25 2.41 -19.63
C GLU A 183 -9.38 2.53 -18.11
N LYS A 184 -8.31 2.16 -17.37
CA LYS A 184 -8.29 2.25 -15.91
C LYS A 184 -8.61 3.66 -15.47
N LYS A 185 -9.38 3.80 -14.39
CA LYS A 185 -9.64 5.08 -13.71
C LYS A 185 -9.44 4.94 -12.21
N CYS A 186 -9.29 6.08 -11.54
CA CYS A 186 -9.55 6.15 -10.11
C CYS A 186 -10.95 5.63 -9.80
N GLY A 187 -11.11 4.89 -8.70
CA GLY A 187 -12.38 4.31 -8.28
C GLY A 187 -13.55 5.30 -8.13
N HIS A 188 -13.23 6.58 -7.96
CA HIS A 188 -14.17 7.69 -7.74
C HIS A 188 -14.39 8.54 -8.99
N LEU A 189 -13.88 8.13 -10.15
CA LEU A 189 -14.15 8.74 -11.46
C LEU A 189 -15.20 7.93 -12.22
N GLY A 190 -15.93 8.59 -13.12
CA GLY A 190 -16.82 7.93 -14.06
C GLY A 190 -16.07 7.26 -15.22
N GLY A 191 -16.78 6.48 -16.03
CA GLY A 191 -16.21 5.84 -17.23
C GLY A 191 -15.31 4.63 -16.93
N LYS A 192 -15.52 3.96 -15.80
CA LYS A 192 -14.83 2.72 -15.46
C LYS A 192 -15.37 1.57 -16.31
N VAL A 193 -14.47 0.74 -16.84
CA VAL A 193 -14.82 -0.42 -17.65
C VAL A 193 -14.32 -1.68 -16.96
N LEU A 194 -15.21 -2.59 -16.60
CA LEU A 194 -14.89 -3.86 -15.97
C LEU A 194 -14.34 -4.88 -16.97
N LEU A 195 -13.47 -5.75 -16.49
CA LEU A 195 -13.16 -7.03 -17.12
C LEU A 195 -14.24 -8.07 -16.75
N PRO A 196 -14.43 -9.11 -17.59
CA PRO A 196 -15.20 -10.29 -17.19
C PRO A 196 -14.63 -10.90 -15.92
N THR A 197 -15.49 -11.44 -15.07
CA THR A 197 -15.13 -12.01 -13.77
C THR A 197 -13.99 -13.03 -13.89
N GLN A 198 -14.06 -13.96 -14.85
CA GLN A 198 -13.02 -14.95 -15.13
C GLN A 198 -11.65 -14.35 -15.51
N THR A 199 -11.64 -13.16 -16.10
CA THR A 199 -10.40 -12.46 -16.49
C THR A 199 -9.77 -11.80 -15.26
N ALA A 200 -10.56 -11.19 -14.39
CA ALA A 200 -10.08 -10.67 -13.11
C ALA A 200 -9.54 -11.80 -12.23
N VAL A 201 -10.24 -12.94 -12.15
CA VAL A 201 -9.77 -14.15 -11.46
C VAL A 201 -8.43 -14.64 -12.04
N ARG A 202 -8.27 -14.63 -13.38
CA ARG A 202 -6.98 -14.99 -14.02
C ARG A 202 -5.84 -14.06 -13.60
N ASN A 203 -6.11 -12.78 -13.41
CA ASN A 203 -5.10 -11.83 -12.92
C ASN A 203 -4.72 -12.15 -11.46
N LEU A 204 -5.68 -12.46 -10.58
CA LEU A 204 -5.41 -12.88 -9.20
C LEU A 204 -4.59 -14.17 -9.14
N ILE A 205 -4.94 -15.17 -9.97
CA ILE A 205 -4.18 -16.41 -10.12
C ILE A 205 -2.75 -16.11 -10.59
N SER A 206 -2.57 -15.19 -11.54
CA SER A 206 -1.25 -14.80 -12.04
C SER A 206 -0.40 -14.15 -10.95
N ALA A 207 -0.99 -13.26 -10.15
CA ALA A 207 -0.33 -12.65 -9.00
C ALA A 207 0.07 -13.70 -7.94
N ARG A 208 -0.82 -14.66 -7.63
CA ARG A 208 -0.48 -15.76 -6.71
C ARG A 208 0.63 -16.63 -7.27
N PHE A 209 0.58 -16.95 -8.56
CA PHE A 209 1.60 -17.75 -9.22
C PHE A 209 2.97 -17.06 -9.19
N ALA A 210 3.01 -15.74 -9.40
CA ALA A 210 4.23 -14.94 -9.21
C ALA A 210 4.77 -15.04 -7.79
N ALA A 211 3.93 -14.85 -6.77
CA ALA A 211 4.33 -14.97 -5.36
C ALA A 211 4.86 -16.38 -5.02
N ASP A 212 4.17 -17.42 -5.48
CA ASP A 212 4.59 -18.80 -5.28
C ASP A 212 5.92 -19.08 -6.00
N VAL A 213 6.12 -18.61 -7.25
CA VAL A 213 7.39 -18.73 -7.98
C VAL A 213 8.51 -18.04 -7.23
N MET A 214 8.27 -16.82 -6.72
CA MET A 214 9.24 -16.05 -5.93
C MET A 214 9.44 -16.59 -4.50
N GLY A 215 8.63 -17.58 -4.09
CA GLY A 215 8.80 -18.27 -2.81
C GLY A 215 8.41 -17.45 -1.58
N VAL A 216 7.57 -16.42 -1.73
CA VAL A 216 7.17 -15.52 -0.64
C VAL A 216 5.67 -15.55 -0.35
N PRO A 217 5.22 -15.37 0.90
CA PRO A 217 3.82 -15.45 1.28
C PRO A 217 3.02 -14.15 1.04
N THR A 218 3.38 -13.37 0.01
CA THR A 218 2.81 -12.03 -0.27
C THR A 218 1.28 -12.05 -0.22
N ILE A 219 0.72 -11.05 0.45
CA ILE A 219 -0.72 -10.92 0.61
C ILE A 219 -1.34 -10.33 -0.67
N ILE A 220 -2.41 -10.95 -1.16
CA ILE A 220 -3.13 -10.50 -2.36
C ILE A 220 -4.49 -9.94 -1.95
N ILE A 221 -4.77 -8.72 -2.40
CA ILE A 221 -6.04 -8.04 -2.17
C ILE A 221 -6.79 -7.96 -3.51
N ALA A 222 -7.98 -8.54 -3.59
CA ALA A 222 -8.83 -8.42 -4.76
C ALA A 222 -9.78 -7.22 -4.60
N ARG A 223 -9.64 -6.24 -5.48
CA ARG A 223 -10.52 -5.07 -5.56
C ARG A 223 -11.56 -5.25 -6.66
N THR A 224 -12.80 -4.89 -6.38
CA THR A 224 -13.85 -4.70 -7.39
C THR A 224 -14.28 -3.25 -7.50
N ASP A 225 -14.46 -2.78 -8.73
CA ASP A 225 -14.97 -1.43 -9.05
C ASP A 225 -16.44 -1.43 -9.50
N ALA A 226 -17.08 -2.60 -9.47
CA ALA A 226 -18.43 -2.83 -10.02
C ALA A 226 -19.57 -2.07 -9.29
N ASN A 227 -19.28 -1.50 -8.13
CA ASN A 227 -20.26 -0.68 -7.43
C ASN A 227 -20.63 0.60 -8.21
N ALA A 228 -19.70 1.14 -8.99
CA ALA A 228 -19.94 2.35 -9.78
C ALA A 228 -19.58 2.21 -11.27
N ALA A 229 -19.00 1.08 -11.70
CA ALA A 229 -18.69 0.83 -13.10
C ALA A 229 -19.92 0.31 -13.85
N ASP A 230 -20.37 1.06 -14.86
CA ASP A 230 -21.54 0.74 -15.68
C ASP A 230 -21.18 0.19 -17.07
N LEU A 231 -19.89 -0.10 -17.31
CA LEU A 231 -19.37 -0.72 -18.52
C LEU A 231 -18.59 -2.00 -18.22
N ILE A 232 -18.65 -2.97 -19.12
CA ILE A 232 -17.86 -4.20 -19.10
C ILE A 232 -17.41 -4.56 -20.52
N THR A 233 -16.21 -5.14 -20.68
CA THR A 233 -15.65 -5.38 -22.01
C THR A 233 -16.35 -6.48 -22.81
N SER A 234 -16.93 -7.48 -22.14
CA SER A 234 -17.55 -8.63 -22.78
C SER A 234 -18.59 -9.30 -21.87
N ASP A 235 -19.56 -9.95 -22.50
CA ASP A 235 -20.63 -10.77 -21.93
C ASP A 235 -20.29 -12.27 -21.85
N VAL A 236 -19.02 -12.63 -22.05
CA VAL A 236 -18.58 -14.05 -22.17
C VAL A 236 -18.72 -14.87 -20.90
N ASP A 237 -18.71 -14.23 -19.73
CA ASP A 237 -18.77 -14.91 -18.44
C ASP A 237 -20.23 -14.98 -17.94
N GLY A 238 -20.72 -16.20 -17.73
CA GLY A 238 -22.08 -16.42 -17.24
C GLY A 238 -22.35 -15.78 -15.87
N SER A 239 -21.31 -15.56 -15.06
CA SER A 239 -21.41 -14.90 -13.75
C SER A 239 -21.76 -13.42 -13.85
N ASP A 240 -21.46 -12.79 -14.99
CA ASP A 240 -21.73 -11.37 -15.24
C ASP A 240 -23.12 -11.15 -15.87
N ALA A 241 -23.76 -12.22 -16.35
CA ALA A 241 -24.94 -12.15 -17.22
C ALA A 241 -26.15 -11.44 -16.58
N GLU A 242 -26.38 -11.61 -15.28
CA GLU A 242 -27.52 -11.01 -14.58
C GLU A 242 -27.47 -9.47 -14.51
N PHE A 243 -26.25 -8.91 -14.60
CA PHE A 243 -26.01 -7.47 -14.52
C PHE A 243 -26.02 -6.79 -15.89
N LEU A 244 -25.92 -7.54 -16.99
CA LEU A 244 -25.94 -6.98 -18.33
C LEU A 244 -27.30 -6.36 -18.67
N THR A 245 -27.26 -5.23 -19.38
CA THR A 245 -28.47 -4.54 -19.86
C THR A 245 -28.87 -4.96 -21.28
N GLY A 246 -27.94 -5.57 -22.03
CA GLY A 246 -28.08 -5.86 -23.46
C GLY A 246 -27.68 -4.70 -24.39
N GLU A 247 -27.43 -3.51 -23.85
CA GLU A 247 -26.95 -2.35 -24.63
C GLU A 247 -25.42 -2.37 -24.81
N ARG A 248 -24.94 -1.78 -25.91
CA ARG A 248 -23.51 -1.59 -26.19
C ARG A 248 -23.18 -0.13 -26.50
N THR A 249 -21.93 0.26 -26.23
CA THR A 249 -21.38 1.57 -26.58
C THR A 249 -20.76 1.57 -27.98
N ALA A 250 -20.34 2.73 -28.48
CA ALA A 250 -19.72 2.87 -29.80
C ALA A 250 -18.34 2.18 -29.87
N GLU A 251 -17.62 2.14 -28.75
CA GLU A 251 -16.36 1.42 -28.55
C GLU A 251 -16.56 -0.10 -28.50
N GLY A 252 -17.82 -0.55 -28.37
CA GLY A 252 -18.20 -1.95 -28.30
C GLY A 252 -18.26 -2.53 -26.90
N PHE A 253 -18.13 -1.73 -25.83
CA PHE A 253 -18.35 -2.21 -24.46
C PHE A 253 -19.83 -2.50 -24.22
N TYR A 254 -20.12 -3.39 -23.29
CA TYR A 254 -21.47 -3.70 -22.84
C TYR A 254 -21.81 -2.82 -21.65
N LYS A 255 -23.05 -2.35 -21.57
CA LYS A 255 -23.54 -1.67 -20.37
C LYS A 255 -23.98 -2.68 -19.31
N THR A 256 -23.59 -2.44 -18.07
CA THR A 256 -23.90 -3.27 -16.90
C THR A 256 -24.58 -2.45 -15.80
N LYS A 257 -25.36 -3.11 -14.94
CA LYS A 257 -26.07 -2.49 -13.83
C LYS A 257 -25.12 -2.35 -12.63
N ALA A 258 -24.40 -1.24 -12.59
CA ALA A 258 -23.53 -0.89 -11.47
C ALA A 258 -24.28 -0.93 -10.13
N GLY A 259 -23.58 -1.34 -9.08
CA GLY A 259 -24.09 -1.28 -7.71
C GLY A 259 -23.53 -2.37 -6.81
N ILE A 260 -23.93 -2.31 -5.55
CA ILE A 260 -23.40 -3.19 -4.51
C ILE A 260 -23.69 -4.68 -4.76
N ASP A 261 -24.80 -5.02 -5.43
CA ASP A 261 -25.12 -6.41 -5.78
C ASP A 261 -24.10 -7.01 -6.75
N GLN A 262 -23.69 -6.26 -7.77
CA GLN A 262 -22.66 -6.68 -8.69
C GLN A 262 -21.29 -6.77 -8.01
N ALA A 263 -20.99 -5.82 -7.11
CA ALA A 263 -19.77 -5.86 -6.32
C ALA A 263 -19.72 -7.07 -5.39
N ILE A 264 -20.83 -7.43 -4.73
CA ILE A 264 -20.94 -8.62 -3.89
C ILE A 264 -20.70 -9.88 -4.72
N ALA A 265 -21.38 -10.03 -5.86
CA ALA A 265 -21.23 -11.20 -6.73
C ALA A 265 -19.77 -11.40 -7.16
N ARG A 266 -19.08 -10.31 -7.53
CA ARG A 266 -17.66 -10.32 -7.89
C ARG A 266 -16.75 -10.60 -6.69
N GLY A 267 -17.01 -9.97 -5.55
CA GLY A 267 -16.27 -10.23 -4.31
C GLY A 267 -16.34 -11.71 -3.90
N LEU A 268 -17.50 -12.34 -4.04
CA LEU A 268 -17.69 -13.78 -3.81
C LEU A 268 -16.86 -14.64 -4.79
N ALA A 269 -16.83 -14.26 -6.07
CA ALA A 269 -16.02 -14.96 -7.08
C ALA A 269 -14.51 -14.82 -6.83
N TYR A 270 -14.07 -13.70 -6.27
CA TYR A 270 -12.65 -13.41 -6.03
C TYR A 270 -12.14 -13.98 -4.70
N ALA A 271 -13.01 -14.14 -3.71
CA ALA A 271 -12.64 -14.55 -2.35
C ALA A 271 -11.75 -15.81 -2.26
N PRO A 272 -11.91 -16.87 -3.08
CA PRO A 272 -11.01 -18.02 -3.06
C PRO A 272 -9.58 -17.74 -3.54
N TYR A 273 -9.39 -16.67 -4.31
CA TYR A 273 -8.11 -16.34 -4.97
C TYR A 273 -7.37 -15.18 -4.30
N ALA A 274 -7.95 -14.60 -3.26
CA ALA A 274 -7.42 -13.45 -2.54
C ALA A 274 -7.45 -13.64 -1.02
N ASP A 275 -6.50 -13.01 -0.36
CA ASP A 275 -6.40 -12.99 1.10
C ASP A 275 -7.37 -11.96 1.68
N LEU A 276 -7.51 -10.80 1.03
CA LEU A 276 -8.52 -9.78 1.35
C LEU A 276 -9.38 -9.45 0.13
N VAL A 277 -10.62 -9.04 0.37
CA VAL A 277 -11.52 -8.48 -0.66
C VAL A 277 -11.84 -7.02 -0.36
N TRP A 278 -11.84 -6.18 -1.39
CA TRP A 278 -12.13 -4.75 -1.31
C TRP A 278 -13.19 -4.37 -2.35
N CYS A 279 -14.27 -3.74 -1.90
CA CYS A 279 -15.23 -3.05 -2.76
C CYS A 279 -14.95 -1.55 -2.73
N GLU A 280 -14.68 -0.94 -3.89
CA GLU A 280 -14.64 0.52 -3.97
C GLU A 280 -16.06 1.09 -3.89
N THR A 281 -16.24 2.16 -3.12
CA THR A 281 -17.56 2.77 -2.86
C THR A 281 -17.62 4.21 -3.34
N SER A 282 -18.83 4.69 -3.62
CA SER A 282 -19.03 6.08 -4.07
C SER A 282 -19.13 7.06 -2.90
N GLU A 283 -19.43 6.57 -1.70
CA GLU A 283 -19.64 7.37 -0.49
C GLU A 283 -19.16 6.60 0.76
N PRO A 284 -18.77 7.28 1.85
CA PRO A 284 -18.41 6.62 3.10
C PRO A 284 -19.68 6.15 3.83
N ASN A 285 -20.24 5.02 3.37
CA ASN A 285 -21.53 4.49 3.81
C ASN A 285 -21.36 3.18 4.61
N ILE A 286 -21.62 3.25 5.91
CA ILE A 286 -21.52 2.09 6.84
C ILE A 286 -22.55 1.00 6.52
N GLU A 287 -23.75 1.35 6.05
CA GLU A 287 -24.78 0.35 5.74
C GLU A 287 -24.40 -0.46 4.49
N GLU A 288 -23.86 0.20 3.48
CA GLU A 288 -23.36 -0.47 2.29
C GLU A 288 -22.15 -1.35 2.61
N ALA A 289 -21.25 -0.88 3.47
CA ALA A 289 -20.13 -1.67 3.98
C ALA A 289 -20.61 -2.92 4.73
N ARG A 290 -21.61 -2.78 5.62
CA ARG A 290 -22.23 -3.89 6.35
C ARG A 290 -22.82 -4.92 5.39
N ARG A 291 -23.63 -4.48 4.42
CA ARG A 291 -24.25 -5.37 3.43
C ARG A 291 -23.22 -6.16 2.63
N PHE A 292 -22.13 -5.51 2.23
CA PHE A 292 -21.04 -6.19 1.54
C PHE A 292 -20.37 -7.24 2.44
N ALA A 293 -19.98 -6.84 3.67
CA ALA A 293 -19.31 -7.71 4.61
C ALA A 293 -20.15 -8.95 4.96
N GLU A 294 -21.42 -8.76 5.31
CA GLU A 294 -22.35 -9.84 5.65
C GLU A 294 -22.50 -10.83 4.49
N ALA A 295 -22.65 -10.36 3.25
CA ALA A 295 -22.79 -11.21 2.09
C ALA A 295 -21.51 -12.03 1.79
N ILE A 296 -20.33 -11.42 1.92
CA ILE A 296 -19.05 -12.14 1.78
C ILE A 296 -18.91 -13.18 2.88
N HIS A 297 -19.18 -12.83 4.14
CA HIS A 297 -19.02 -13.70 5.29
C HIS A 297 -20.06 -14.83 5.36
N GLU A 298 -21.24 -14.67 4.76
CA GLU A 298 -22.21 -15.76 4.63
C GLU A 298 -21.61 -16.95 3.86
N LYS A 299 -20.82 -16.69 2.81
CA LYS A 299 -20.17 -17.73 1.99
C LYS A 299 -18.76 -18.06 2.44
N PHE A 300 -18.02 -17.07 2.94
CA PHE A 300 -16.64 -17.19 3.40
C PHE A 300 -16.49 -16.58 4.80
N PRO A 301 -16.96 -17.28 5.85
CA PRO A 301 -16.86 -16.79 7.22
C PRO A 301 -15.42 -16.40 7.58
N GLY A 302 -15.25 -15.20 8.13
CA GLY A 302 -13.94 -14.68 8.53
C GLY A 302 -13.04 -14.20 7.37
N LYS A 303 -13.51 -14.18 6.12
CA LYS A 303 -12.75 -13.59 5.00
C LYS A 303 -12.41 -12.14 5.31
N LEU A 304 -11.13 -11.82 5.30
CA LEU A 304 -10.65 -10.48 5.61
C LEU A 304 -11.08 -9.48 4.53
N LEU A 305 -11.45 -8.27 4.93
CA LEU A 305 -11.87 -7.21 4.03
C LEU A 305 -10.93 -6.01 4.14
N ALA A 306 -10.87 -5.20 3.08
CA ALA A 306 -10.19 -3.92 3.09
C ALA A 306 -11.11 -2.77 2.70
N TYR A 307 -10.89 -1.58 3.28
CA TYR A 307 -11.72 -0.40 3.07
C TYR A 307 -10.88 0.85 2.78
N ASN A 308 -11.21 1.52 1.69
CA ASN A 308 -10.62 2.81 1.34
C ASN A 308 -11.38 3.97 2.01
N CYS A 309 -10.76 4.58 3.02
CA CYS A 309 -11.20 5.83 3.63
C CYS A 309 -10.83 7.01 2.72
N SER A 310 -11.47 7.08 1.56
CA SER A 310 -11.07 7.91 0.43
C SER A 310 -11.14 9.42 0.70
N PRO A 311 -10.09 10.20 0.39
CA PRO A 311 -10.16 11.66 0.36
C PRO A 311 -11.03 12.23 -0.77
N SER A 312 -11.43 11.41 -1.75
CA SER A 312 -12.41 11.80 -2.77
C SER A 312 -13.81 11.99 -2.17
N PHE A 313 -14.06 11.52 -0.96
CA PHE A 313 -15.26 11.82 -0.20
C PHE A 313 -15.18 13.19 0.45
N ASN A 314 -16.25 13.97 0.37
CA ASN A 314 -16.43 15.11 1.26
C ASN A 314 -17.02 14.62 2.59
N TRP A 315 -16.13 14.23 3.52
CA TRP A 315 -16.48 13.60 4.80
C TRP A 315 -17.51 14.39 5.60
N LYS A 316 -17.27 15.68 5.90
CA LYS A 316 -18.20 16.53 6.68
C LYS A 316 -19.50 16.87 5.96
N LYS A 317 -19.54 16.74 4.63
CA LYS A 317 -20.81 16.87 3.89
C LYS A 317 -21.68 15.63 4.03
N LYS A 318 -21.06 14.46 4.27
CA LYS A 318 -21.74 13.16 4.26
C LYS A 318 -22.03 12.61 5.65
N LEU A 319 -21.16 12.88 6.61
CA LEU A 319 -21.20 12.31 7.95
C LEU A 319 -21.03 13.42 8.99
N ASP A 320 -21.65 13.22 10.16
CA ASP A 320 -21.40 14.04 11.34
C ASP A 320 -20.07 13.66 12.04
N ASP A 321 -19.63 14.51 12.96
CA ASP A 321 -18.34 14.36 13.63
C ASP A 321 -18.26 13.08 14.50
N GLU A 322 -19.39 12.65 15.08
CA GLU A 322 -19.46 11.41 15.90
C GLU A 322 -19.27 10.17 15.03
N THR A 323 -19.97 10.11 13.89
CA THR A 323 -19.87 9.02 12.93
C THR A 323 -18.47 8.96 12.31
N ILE A 324 -17.86 10.11 11.99
CA ILE A 324 -16.47 10.15 11.50
C ILE A 324 -15.51 9.59 12.55
N ALA A 325 -15.69 9.95 13.83
CA ALA A 325 -14.83 9.50 14.91
C ALA A 325 -14.92 7.98 15.19
N SER A 326 -16.08 7.35 14.97
CA SER A 326 -16.25 5.91 15.14
C SER A 326 -16.04 5.09 13.86
N PHE A 327 -15.96 5.73 12.69
CA PHE A 327 -16.05 5.09 11.37
C PHE A 327 -15.13 3.87 11.22
N GLN A 328 -13.84 4.03 11.48
CA GLN A 328 -12.86 2.94 11.33
C GLN A 328 -13.08 1.79 12.31
N ARG A 329 -13.48 2.08 13.56
CA ARG A 329 -13.78 1.06 14.57
C ARG A 329 -14.98 0.22 14.14
N THR A 330 -16.05 0.89 13.70
CA THR A 330 -17.25 0.23 13.19
C THR A 330 -16.95 -0.65 11.96
N LEU A 331 -16.08 -0.20 11.06
CA LEU A 331 -15.61 -1.04 9.95
C LEU A 331 -14.80 -2.26 10.43
N GLY A 332 -13.93 -2.08 11.43
CA GLY A 332 -13.13 -3.16 12.01
C GLY A 332 -13.99 -4.30 12.58
N GLU A 333 -15.08 -3.94 13.27
CA GLU A 333 -16.08 -4.88 13.80
C GLU A 333 -16.77 -5.71 12.70
N MET A 334 -16.84 -5.19 11.47
CA MET A 334 -17.42 -5.88 10.30
C MET A 334 -16.39 -6.72 9.52
N GLY A 335 -15.14 -6.82 9.99
CA GLY A 335 -14.08 -7.59 9.33
C GLY A 335 -13.26 -6.81 8.30
N TYR A 336 -13.41 -5.50 8.21
CA TYR A 336 -12.48 -4.63 7.45
C TYR A 336 -11.18 -4.44 8.22
N LYS A 337 -10.31 -5.45 8.11
CA LYS A 337 -9.05 -5.55 8.85
C LYS A 337 -7.92 -4.71 8.28
N PHE A 338 -8.01 -4.27 7.02
CA PHE A 338 -7.08 -3.27 6.47
C PHE A 338 -7.83 -2.02 6.01
N GLN A 339 -7.50 -0.87 6.58
CA GLN A 339 -8.17 0.40 6.28
C GLN A 339 -7.15 1.46 5.91
N PHE A 340 -7.40 2.25 4.87
CA PHE A 340 -6.37 3.17 4.39
C PHE A 340 -6.93 4.44 3.80
N VAL A 341 -6.21 5.54 3.98
CA VAL A 341 -6.49 6.82 3.32
C VAL A 341 -5.55 6.97 2.12
N THR A 342 -6.08 6.73 0.92
CA THR A 342 -5.30 6.65 -0.32
C THR A 342 -4.46 7.90 -0.61
N LEU A 343 -5.07 9.09 -0.52
CA LEU A 343 -4.44 10.35 -0.96
C LEU A 343 -3.87 11.20 0.20
N ALA A 344 -3.66 10.61 1.37
CA ALA A 344 -3.18 11.32 2.56
C ALA A 344 -1.88 12.09 2.31
N GLY A 345 -0.85 11.42 1.78
CA GLY A 345 0.44 12.03 1.43
C GLY A 345 0.32 13.17 0.40
N PHE A 346 -0.53 13.03 -0.62
CA PHE A 346 -0.75 14.10 -1.60
C PHE A 346 -1.37 15.34 -0.96
N HIS A 347 -2.45 15.19 -0.19
CA HIS A 347 -3.11 16.33 0.46
C HIS A 347 -2.22 16.99 1.51
N ALA A 348 -1.52 16.21 2.34
CA ALA A 348 -0.61 16.74 3.34
C ALA A 348 0.56 17.53 2.72
N LEU A 349 1.16 16.99 1.66
CA LEU A 349 2.27 17.64 0.95
C LEU A 349 1.82 18.95 0.30
N ASN A 350 0.75 18.91 -0.49
CA ASN A 350 0.30 20.08 -1.25
C ASN A 350 -0.21 21.19 -0.32
N HIS A 351 -1.03 20.85 0.67
CA HIS A 351 -1.58 21.83 1.60
C HIS A 351 -0.47 22.47 2.46
N GLY A 352 0.43 21.64 3.02
CA GLY A 352 1.53 22.14 3.84
C GLY A 352 2.44 23.12 3.09
N MET A 353 2.82 22.77 1.85
CA MET A 353 3.65 23.64 1.02
C MET A 353 2.89 24.89 0.54
N PHE A 354 1.61 24.77 0.19
CA PHE A 354 0.79 25.92 -0.23
C PHE A 354 0.67 26.95 0.90
N GLU A 355 0.35 26.52 2.12
CA GLU A 355 0.24 27.41 3.27
C GLU A 355 1.57 28.08 3.61
N LEU A 356 2.67 27.33 3.64
CA LEU A 356 4.00 27.90 3.85
C LEU A 356 4.33 28.93 2.78
N ALA A 357 4.17 28.61 1.49
CA ALA A 357 4.49 29.53 0.40
C ALA A 357 3.59 30.77 0.40
N ARG A 358 2.29 30.61 0.67
CA ARG A 358 1.32 31.70 0.77
C ARG A 358 1.73 32.69 1.86
N GLN A 359 2.10 32.20 3.04
CA GLN A 359 2.50 33.03 4.17
C GLN A 359 3.90 33.60 4.01
N TYR A 360 4.85 32.84 3.45
CA TYR A 360 6.23 33.27 3.19
C TYR A 360 6.30 34.40 2.16
N LYS A 361 5.43 34.37 1.13
CA LYS A 361 5.29 35.47 0.17
C LYS A 361 5.00 36.81 0.86
N ASP A 362 4.23 36.81 1.95
CA ASP A 362 3.77 38.03 2.63
C ASP A 362 4.66 38.41 3.82
N ARG A 363 5.17 37.43 4.60
CA ARG A 363 5.90 37.65 5.87
C ARG A 363 7.33 37.11 5.89
N GLY A 364 7.80 36.51 4.80
CA GLY A 364 9.15 35.97 4.68
C GLY A 364 9.51 35.00 5.82
N MET A 365 10.65 35.26 6.47
CA MET A 365 11.20 34.39 7.52
C MET A 365 10.31 34.21 8.74
N GLU A 366 9.37 35.13 9.01
CA GLU A 366 8.40 34.97 10.09
C GLU A 366 7.55 33.71 9.90
N ALA A 367 7.05 33.49 8.68
CA ALA A 367 6.25 32.30 8.34
C ALA A 367 7.06 31.00 8.42
N TYR A 368 8.34 31.04 8.02
CA TYR A 368 9.20 29.87 8.13
C TYR A 368 9.58 29.57 9.59
N SER A 369 9.82 30.61 10.40
CA SER A 369 10.12 30.45 11.83
C SER A 369 8.94 29.85 12.58
N GLU A 370 7.69 30.21 12.24
CA GLU A 370 6.50 29.58 12.81
C GLU A 370 6.42 28.07 12.52
N LEU A 371 6.75 27.66 11.28
CA LEU A 371 6.86 26.23 10.95
C LEU A 371 7.93 25.55 11.82
N GLN A 372 9.12 26.16 11.94
CA GLN A 372 10.20 25.62 12.76
C GLN A 372 9.81 25.51 14.25
N GLN A 373 9.09 26.49 14.80
CA GLN A 373 8.59 26.43 16.18
C GLN A 373 7.52 25.34 16.35
N ALA A 374 6.68 25.12 15.33
CA ALA A 374 5.73 24.00 15.33
C ALA A 374 6.45 22.63 15.29
N GLU A 375 7.58 22.53 14.57
CA GLU A 375 8.43 21.33 14.58
C GLU A 375 9.02 21.06 15.97
N PHE A 376 9.62 22.07 16.63
CA PHE A 376 10.09 21.95 18.02
C PHE A 376 8.97 21.55 18.98
N SER A 377 7.78 22.12 18.83
CA SER A 377 6.61 21.79 19.63
C SER A 377 6.13 20.34 19.43
N SER A 378 6.50 19.71 18.31
CA SER A 378 6.13 18.34 17.99
C SER A 378 7.11 17.30 18.55
N GLU A 379 8.29 17.70 19.02
CA GLU A 379 9.32 16.78 19.55
C GLU A 379 8.82 16.00 20.77
N VAL A 380 7.90 16.57 21.56
CA VAL A 380 7.27 15.89 22.72
C VAL A 380 6.45 14.66 22.32
N TYR A 381 6.03 14.58 21.04
CA TYR A 381 5.32 13.44 20.47
C TYR A 381 6.24 12.48 19.71
N GLY A 382 7.57 12.66 19.81
CA GLY A 382 8.57 11.81 19.17
C GLY A 382 9.06 12.31 17.80
N TYR A 383 8.64 13.50 17.35
CA TYR A 383 9.20 14.10 16.13
C TYR A 383 10.69 14.41 16.30
N SER A 384 11.51 14.22 15.25
CA SER A 384 12.94 14.52 15.32
C SER A 384 13.57 15.11 14.06
N ALA A 385 12.76 15.42 13.04
CA ALA A 385 13.27 15.95 11.78
C ALA A 385 13.67 17.44 11.85
N THR A 386 13.43 18.13 12.98
CA THR A 386 14.10 19.41 13.32
C THR A 386 15.62 19.29 13.14
N ARG A 387 16.18 18.18 13.61
CA ARG A 387 17.58 17.77 13.45
C ARG A 387 17.78 17.01 12.14
N HIS A 388 17.55 17.71 11.05
CA HIS A 388 17.50 17.16 9.70
C HIS A 388 18.81 16.50 9.24
N GLN A 389 19.99 16.89 9.75
CA GLN A 389 21.27 16.24 9.43
C GLN A 389 21.33 14.84 10.05
N ARG A 390 21.01 14.73 11.35
CA ARG A 390 20.87 13.43 12.00
C ARG A 390 19.81 12.57 11.32
N GLU A 391 18.65 13.15 11.01
CA GLU A 391 17.48 12.44 10.46
C GLU A 391 17.79 11.71 9.14
N VAL A 392 18.63 12.30 8.28
CA VAL A 392 19.04 11.69 7.00
C VAL A 392 20.30 10.83 7.10
N GLY A 393 20.86 10.68 8.31
CA GLY A 393 21.94 9.76 8.60
C GLY A 393 23.34 10.34 8.49
N THR A 394 23.53 11.65 8.62
CA THR A 394 24.89 12.26 8.64
C THR A 394 25.77 11.59 9.70
N GLY A 395 25.25 11.35 10.90
CA GLY A 395 25.99 10.63 11.95
C GLY A 395 26.30 9.18 11.62
N TYR A 396 25.37 8.48 10.94
CA TYR A 396 25.63 7.12 10.46
C TYR A 396 26.80 7.09 9.49
N PHE A 397 26.85 8.03 8.54
CA PHE A 397 27.94 8.08 7.58
C PHE A 397 29.27 8.57 8.18
N ASP A 398 29.22 9.39 9.23
CA ASP A 398 30.40 9.75 10.01
C ASP A 398 31.03 8.51 10.67
N GLU A 399 30.23 7.65 11.31
CA GLU A 399 30.72 6.40 11.90
C GLU A 399 31.31 5.47 10.84
N VAL A 400 30.65 5.34 9.68
CA VAL A 400 31.20 4.58 8.54
C VAL A 400 32.57 5.13 8.11
N ALA A 401 32.69 6.45 7.97
CA ALA A 401 33.95 7.09 7.58
C ALA A 401 35.05 6.91 8.64
N GLN A 402 34.70 7.00 9.93
CA GLN A 402 35.64 6.77 11.01
C GLN A 402 36.13 5.32 11.04
N ILE A 403 35.24 4.33 10.89
CA ILE A 403 35.61 2.92 10.84
C ILE A 403 36.55 2.63 9.65
N ILE A 404 36.21 3.13 8.45
CA ILE A 404 37.03 2.93 7.24
C ILE A 404 38.43 3.54 7.40
N SER A 405 38.53 4.70 8.07
CA SER A 405 39.80 5.40 8.29
C SER A 405 40.57 4.95 9.54
N GLY A 406 40.06 3.96 10.29
CA GLY A 406 40.67 3.55 11.57
C GLY A 406 40.67 4.65 12.63
N GLY A 407 39.66 5.54 12.62
CA GLY A 407 39.50 6.64 13.57
C GLY A 407 40.29 7.92 13.24
N THR A 408 40.82 8.04 12.02
CA THR A 408 41.72 9.15 11.64
C THR A 408 41.08 10.19 10.70
N SER A 409 39.84 9.97 10.27
CA SER A 409 39.15 10.89 9.36
C SER A 409 39.01 12.26 10.00
N SER A 410 39.51 13.29 9.30
CA SER A 410 39.40 14.69 9.70
C SER A 410 38.24 15.42 9.01
N THR A 411 37.43 14.70 8.23
CA THR A 411 36.36 15.25 7.39
C THR A 411 34.99 14.68 7.75
N THR A 412 34.75 14.36 9.03
CA THR A 412 33.40 14.06 9.52
C THR A 412 32.54 15.32 9.54
N ALA A 413 31.23 15.14 9.41
CA ALA A 413 30.29 16.21 9.10
C ALA A 413 29.54 16.76 10.31
N LEU A 414 29.16 15.93 11.30
CA LEU A 414 28.36 16.40 12.44
C LEU A 414 29.15 17.28 13.41
N LYS A 415 30.42 16.95 13.68
CA LYS A 415 31.25 17.70 14.62
C LYS A 415 31.57 19.08 14.04
N GLY A 416 31.15 20.14 14.73
CA GLY A 416 31.29 21.53 14.26
C GLY A 416 30.21 21.95 13.26
N SER A 417 29.11 21.19 13.16
CA SER A 417 27.92 21.60 12.40
C SER A 417 27.04 22.56 13.21
N THR A 418 26.30 23.44 12.51
CA THR A 418 25.30 24.29 13.16
C THR A 418 24.21 23.49 13.87
N GLU A 419 23.90 22.27 13.41
CA GLU A 419 22.98 21.36 14.13
C GLU A 419 23.53 21.01 15.52
N SER A 420 24.83 20.67 15.62
CA SER A 420 25.44 20.36 16.92
C SER A 420 25.47 21.54 17.88
N GLU A 421 25.59 22.76 17.36
CA GLU A 421 25.72 24.01 18.14
C GLU A 421 24.37 24.65 18.53
N GLN A 422 23.34 24.55 17.69
CA GLN A 422 22.10 25.33 17.84
C GLN A 422 20.86 24.48 18.15
N PHE A 423 20.95 23.15 18.01
CA PHE A 423 19.81 22.23 18.18
C PHE A 423 20.04 21.22 19.31
N THR A 424 21.07 21.40 20.13
CA THR A 424 21.24 20.69 21.40
C THR A 424 20.57 21.49 22.52
N THR A 425 19.59 20.90 23.21
CA THR A 425 19.12 21.47 24.47
C THR A 425 20.29 21.43 25.46
N GLU A 426 20.84 22.59 25.82
CA GLU A 426 21.63 22.68 27.04
C GLU A 426 20.77 22.13 28.17
N THR A 427 21.13 20.97 28.72
CA THR A 427 20.71 20.60 30.05
C THR A 427 21.26 21.67 30.96
N VAL A 428 20.42 22.66 31.28
CA VAL A 428 20.69 23.63 32.34
C VAL A 428 20.91 22.80 33.59
N SER A 429 22.18 22.59 33.90
CA SER A 429 22.62 22.05 35.18
C SER A 429 22.07 23.00 36.23
N GLN A 430 21.07 22.54 36.99
CA GLN A 430 20.64 23.23 38.19
C GLN A 430 21.83 23.24 39.14
N SER A 431 22.45 24.41 39.28
CA SER A 431 23.45 24.74 40.30
C SER A 431 22.79 24.92 41.66
#